data_AF-A0A0N5AYW3-F1
#
_entry.id   AF-A0A0N5AYW3-F1
#
_cell.length_a   1.000
_cell.length_b   1.000
_cell.length_c   1.000
_cell.angle_alpha   90.00
_cell.angle_beta   90.00
_cell.angle_gamma   90.00
#
_symmetry.space_group_name_H-M   'P 1'
#
loop_
_entity.id
_entity.type
_entity.pdbx_description
1 polymer ?
#
loop_
_entity_poly.entity_id
_entity_poly.type
_entity_poly.pdbx_seq_one_letter_code
_entity_poly.pdbx_strand_id
1 'polypeptide(L)'
;MSGSQQQPCCINCQTELVLDESLYQNDAAKLATLPLNEQIGSLNLEGQAGNLYDIICNSNSPLTGPICETCTDNLLDGMDQQLKGLEEEYTNYRKLYESLKSKGITEFDIDDAKSKIAELKTEQEARAKEIKDLEEKERILDEKLSAQKNELKAVKEAEEKLWRKFRDNHRKLLDMDNEEQDIDVQLNYTKEQIKKLSGLNVLNTTFHIWNQGNFGTINGFRLGRLPCSPVEWNEINAAWGQAALLLTVLLKSVEGCELDDYKIFPMGNHSFIRVLATGEDLPLYGSGGFKPFGQKNFDEAIIAYVKCFRHLQKHIEEHSGFQLPHRIQRDLIEDNRMEYSVKMQFNSEERWTKAMKCLLINLRWAMTLVVTLKNC
;
A
#
# COMPACT_ATOMS: atom_id res chain seq x y z
N MET A 1 -39.98 -24.86 73.67
CA MET A 1 -39.68 -23.52 73.13
C MET A 1 -40.97 -22.73 73.14
N SER A 2 -40.90 -21.55 73.73
CA SER A 2 -41.94 -20.53 73.87
C SER A 2 -42.91 -20.48 72.69
N GLY A 3 -44.21 -20.57 73.01
CA GLY A 3 -45.28 -20.34 72.07
C GLY A 3 -45.30 -18.91 71.57
N SER A 4 -45.64 -18.77 70.30
CA SER A 4 -46.37 -17.62 69.79
C SER A 4 -47.70 -18.16 69.32
N GLN A 5 -48.71 -18.16 70.20
CA GLN A 5 -50.10 -18.25 69.78
C GLN A 5 -50.31 -17.08 68.81
N GLN A 6 -50.40 -17.36 67.51
CA GLN A 6 -50.83 -16.34 66.55
C GLN A 6 -52.29 -16.03 66.88
N GLN A 7 -52.53 -14.91 67.56
CA GLN A 7 -53.88 -14.38 67.72
C GLN A 7 -54.47 -14.14 66.34
N PRO A 8 -55.73 -14.54 66.10
CA PRO A 8 -56.40 -14.30 64.83
C PRO A 8 -56.55 -12.79 64.63
N CYS A 9 -56.03 -12.25 63.53
CA CYS A 9 -56.19 -10.83 63.19
C CYS A 9 -57.22 -10.67 62.07
N CYS A 10 -57.95 -9.55 62.08
CA CYS A 10 -58.86 -9.20 60.99
C CYS A 10 -58.09 -9.06 59.67
N ILE A 11 -58.59 -9.69 58.60
CA ILE A 11 -57.94 -9.67 57.27
C ILE A 11 -57.77 -8.24 56.73
N ASN A 12 -58.69 -7.33 57.03
CA ASN A 12 -58.71 -5.99 56.45
C ASN A 12 -57.91 -4.95 57.25
N CYS A 13 -58.13 -4.89 58.56
CA CYS A 13 -57.52 -3.86 59.42
C CYS A 13 -56.38 -4.39 60.30
N GLN A 14 -56.02 -5.68 60.18
CA GLN A 14 -54.97 -6.37 60.94
C GLN A 14 -55.10 -6.25 62.48
N THR A 15 -56.26 -5.83 62.97
CA THR A 15 -56.54 -5.69 64.40
C THR A 15 -56.73 -7.08 65.02
N GLU A 16 -56.11 -7.30 66.18
CA GLU A 16 -56.24 -8.56 66.95
C GLU A 16 -57.71 -8.82 67.31
N LEU A 17 -58.22 -9.98 66.92
CA LEU A 17 -59.55 -10.45 67.27
C LEU A 17 -59.46 -11.34 68.50
N VAL A 18 -60.31 -11.07 69.48
CA VAL A 18 -60.57 -12.01 70.57
C VAL A 18 -61.68 -12.93 70.09
N LEU A 19 -61.33 -14.14 69.65
CA LEU A 19 -62.33 -15.16 69.27
C LEU A 19 -62.74 -15.95 70.52
N ASP A 20 -64.04 -16.03 70.77
CA ASP A 20 -64.59 -16.89 71.83
C ASP A 20 -64.54 -18.36 71.37
N GLU A 21 -63.83 -19.22 72.11
CA GLU A 21 -63.58 -20.63 71.77
C GLU A 21 -64.86 -21.50 71.69
N SER A 22 -66.03 -20.97 72.08
CA SER A 22 -67.30 -21.69 72.07
C SER A 22 -67.99 -21.77 70.70
N LEU A 23 -67.48 -21.10 69.65
CA LEU A 23 -68.11 -21.04 68.33
C LEU A 23 -67.50 -22.00 67.28
N TYR A 24 -66.49 -22.79 67.63
CA TYR A 24 -65.92 -23.85 66.77
C TYR A 24 -66.08 -25.24 67.39
N GLN A 25 -67.31 -25.63 67.70
CA GLN A 25 -67.68 -27.04 67.79
C GLN A 25 -68.48 -27.38 66.53
N ASN A 26 -67.85 -28.16 65.64
CA ASN A 26 -68.33 -28.69 64.35
C ASN A 26 -67.79 -27.96 63.12
N ASP A 27 -66.52 -28.21 62.81
CA ASP A 27 -66.04 -28.63 61.47
C ASP A 27 -64.50 -28.67 61.47
N ALA A 28 -63.96 -29.69 62.13
CA ALA A 28 -62.52 -29.94 62.28
C ALA A 28 -61.86 -30.55 61.02
N ALA A 29 -62.35 -30.24 59.81
CA ALA A 29 -61.86 -30.87 58.59
C ALA A 29 -61.74 -29.87 57.43
N LYS A 30 -60.74 -29.00 57.51
CA LYS A 30 -59.90 -28.45 56.41
C LYS A 30 -59.21 -27.16 56.87
N LEU A 31 -58.20 -27.27 57.74
CA LEU A 31 -57.16 -26.24 57.87
C LEU A 31 -55.84 -26.87 57.41
N ALA A 32 -55.64 -26.92 56.09
CA ALA A 32 -54.31 -27.07 55.52
C ALA A 32 -53.74 -25.66 55.33
N THR A 33 -52.75 -25.33 56.15
CA THR A 33 -51.85 -24.19 55.99
C THR A 33 -51.31 -24.10 54.56
N LEU A 34 -51.67 -23.03 53.85
CA LEU A 34 -50.95 -22.55 52.68
C LEU A 34 -50.57 -21.07 52.92
N PRO A 35 -49.32 -20.67 52.64
CA PRO A 35 -48.84 -19.32 52.88
C PRO A 35 -49.52 -18.31 51.94
N LEU A 36 -50.10 -17.26 52.52
CA LEU A 36 -50.90 -16.21 51.87
C LEU A 36 -50.11 -15.26 50.92
N ASN A 37 -48.88 -15.59 50.53
CA ASN A 37 -48.02 -14.71 49.72
C ASN A 37 -47.95 -15.10 48.23
N GLU A 38 -48.63 -16.16 47.79
CA GLU A 38 -48.55 -16.63 46.39
C GLU A 38 -49.86 -16.53 45.59
N GLN A 39 -50.96 -16.02 46.17
CA GLN A 39 -52.25 -15.93 45.47
C GLN A 39 -52.79 -14.52 45.27
N ILE A 40 -52.08 -13.50 45.74
CA ILE A 40 -52.39 -12.10 45.44
C ILE A 40 -51.17 -11.54 44.73
N GLY A 41 -51.28 -11.41 43.41
CA GLY A 41 -50.27 -10.74 42.59
C GLY A 41 -49.95 -9.38 43.20
N SER A 42 -48.66 -9.12 43.34
CA SER A 42 -48.04 -7.93 43.92
C SER A 42 -48.82 -6.63 43.67
N LEU A 43 -49.61 -6.22 44.66
CA LEU A 43 -50.14 -4.86 44.80
C LEU A 43 -49.61 -4.30 46.13
N ASN A 44 -48.47 -3.63 46.05
CA ASN A 44 -48.04 -2.69 47.09
C ASN A 44 -48.98 -1.48 47.01
N LEU A 45 -49.88 -1.33 47.98
CA LEU A 45 -50.52 -0.04 48.26
C LEU A 45 -50.21 0.36 49.70
N GLU A 46 -49.29 1.32 49.83
CA GLU A 46 -49.09 2.09 51.05
C GLU A 46 -50.30 3.02 51.23
N GLY A 47 -50.97 2.91 52.39
CA GLY A 47 -51.91 3.91 52.89
C GLY A 47 -53.38 3.68 52.53
N GLN A 48 -54.18 3.46 53.59
CA GLN A 48 -55.65 3.46 53.63
C GLN A 48 -56.36 2.32 52.88
N ALA A 49 -56.97 1.42 53.67
CA ALA A 49 -58.08 0.51 53.34
C ALA A 49 -58.24 0.21 51.83
N GLY A 50 -57.42 -0.72 51.33
CA GLY A 50 -57.69 -1.35 50.04
C GLY A 50 -59.04 -2.06 50.10
N ASN A 51 -59.96 -1.67 49.21
CA ASN A 51 -61.35 -2.15 49.11
C ASN A 51 -61.46 -3.66 49.30
N LEU A 52 -61.93 -4.10 50.48
CA LEU A 52 -62.38 -5.48 50.73
C LEU A 52 -63.34 -5.96 49.62
N TYR A 53 -64.15 -5.05 49.09
CA TYR A 53 -65.09 -5.30 48.00
C TYR A 53 -64.39 -5.80 46.71
N ASP A 54 -63.29 -5.14 46.29
CA ASP A 54 -62.52 -5.56 45.10
C ASP A 54 -61.81 -6.90 45.33
N ILE A 55 -61.39 -7.18 46.56
CA ILE A 55 -60.74 -8.44 46.92
C ILE A 55 -61.75 -9.59 46.90
N ILE A 56 -62.97 -9.39 47.40
CA ILE A 56 -64.03 -10.41 47.43
C ILE A 56 -64.56 -10.67 46.01
N CYS A 57 -64.90 -9.62 45.25
CA CYS A 57 -65.47 -9.75 43.90
C CYS A 57 -64.48 -10.35 42.87
N ASN A 58 -63.17 -10.16 43.04
CA ASN A 58 -62.15 -10.70 42.13
C ASN A 58 -61.53 -12.03 42.58
N SER A 59 -61.95 -12.58 43.73
CA SER A 59 -61.42 -13.84 44.25
C SER A 59 -62.28 -15.04 43.84
N ASN A 60 -61.66 -16.04 43.19
CA ASN A 60 -62.32 -17.30 42.80
C ASN A 60 -62.31 -18.37 43.92
N SER A 61 -61.89 -18.01 45.13
CA SER A 61 -61.74 -18.94 46.27
C SER A 61 -62.44 -18.35 47.49
N PRO A 62 -63.17 -19.15 48.29
CA PRO A 62 -63.80 -18.66 49.51
C PRO A 62 -62.73 -18.18 50.48
N LEU A 63 -62.60 -16.85 50.63
CA LEU A 63 -61.79 -16.26 51.70
C LEU A 63 -62.39 -16.69 53.04
N THR A 64 -61.72 -17.61 53.72
CA THR A 64 -62.18 -18.20 54.99
C THR A 64 -61.30 -17.66 56.12
N GLY A 65 -61.40 -16.36 56.41
CA GLY A 65 -60.78 -15.80 57.61
C GLY A 65 -61.60 -14.68 58.23
N PRO A 66 -61.42 -14.43 59.53
CA PRO A 66 -62.34 -13.62 60.31
C PRO A 66 -62.18 -12.12 60.01
N ILE A 67 -63.31 -11.40 59.96
CA ILE A 67 -63.41 -9.95 59.78
C ILE A 67 -63.99 -9.36 61.08
N CYS A 68 -63.47 -8.22 61.55
CA CYS A 68 -64.02 -7.53 62.73
C CYS A 68 -65.36 -6.83 62.42
N GLU A 69 -66.21 -6.66 63.44
CA GLU A 69 -67.53 -6.00 63.35
C GLU A 69 -67.48 -4.64 62.65
N THR A 70 -66.49 -3.80 63.00
CA THR A 70 -66.31 -2.48 62.37
C THR A 70 -65.96 -2.55 60.88
N CYS A 71 -65.33 -3.64 60.43
CA CYS A 71 -65.00 -3.85 59.02
C CYS A 71 -66.14 -4.52 58.26
N THR A 72 -67.00 -5.32 58.92
CA THR A 72 -68.22 -5.84 58.30
C THR A 72 -69.23 -4.73 58.07
N ASP A 73 -69.38 -3.80 59.01
CA ASP A 73 -70.32 -2.67 58.88
C ASP A 73 -69.90 -1.74 57.73
N ASN A 74 -68.62 -1.38 57.66
CA ASN A 74 -68.10 -0.57 56.55
C ASN A 74 -68.24 -1.26 55.18
N LEU A 75 -68.15 -2.59 55.12
CA LEU A 75 -68.37 -3.35 53.88
C LEU A 75 -69.86 -3.35 53.48
N LEU A 76 -70.76 -3.56 54.44
CA LEU A 76 -72.21 -3.53 54.21
C LEU A 76 -72.66 -2.14 53.77
N ASP A 77 -72.18 -1.07 54.40
CA ASP A 77 -72.44 0.31 53.98
C ASP A 77 -71.96 0.58 52.55
N GLY A 78 -70.79 0.04 52.17
CA GLY A 78 -70.27 0.13 50.80
C GLY A 78 -71.13 -0.62 49.79
N MET A 79 -71.61 -1.83 50.13
CA MET A 79 -72.52 -2.61 49.29
C MET A 79 -73.88 -1.93 49.12
N ASP A 80 -74.43 -1.34 50.18
CA ASP A 80 -75.70 -0.62 50.13
C ASP A 80 -75.62 0.66 49.27
N GLN A 81 -74.49 1.36 49.27
CA GLN A 81 -74.27 2.49 48.36
C GLN A 81 -74.21 2.05 46.89
N GLN A 82 -73.55 0.94 46.58
CA GLN A 82 -73.53 0.36 45.22
C GLN A 82 -74.92 -0.10 44.77
N LEU A 83 -75.69 -0.75 45.65
CA LEU A 83 -77.06 -1.17 45.36
C LEU A 83 -77.96 0.03 45.05
N LYS A 84 -77.87 1.11 45.85
CA LYS A 84 -78.60 2.35 45.58
C LYS A 84 -78.22 2.98 44.24
N GLY A 85 -76.92 3.00 43.90
CA GLY A 85 -76.45 3.48 42.59
C GLY A 85 -77.04 2.66 41.44
N LEU A 86 -77.04 1.34 41.54
CA LEU A 86 -77.62 0.44 40.53
C LEU A 86 -79.14 0.58 40.42
N GLU A 87 -79.85 0.77 41.53
CA GLU A 87 -81.29 1.04 41.53
C GLU A 87 -81.60 2.36 40.82
N GLU A 88 -80.80 3.41 41.06
CA GLU A 88 -80.94 4.69 40.36
C GLU A 88 -80.69 4.53 38.84
N GLU A 89 -79.62 3.84 38.44
CA GLU A 89 -79.34 3.54 37.03
C GLU A 89 -80.49 2.74 36.39
N TYR A 90 -80.97 1.69 37.05
CA TYR A 90 -82.10 0.90 36.59
C TYR A 90 -83.36 1.75 36.40
N THR A 91 -83.69 2.62 37.36
CA THR A 91 -84.85 3.52 37.22
C THR A 91 -84.67 4.51 36.06
N ASN A 92 -83.45 4.98 35.80
CA ASN A 92 -83.16 5.86 34.67
C ASN A 92 -83.28 5.13 33.32
N TYR A 93 -82.75 3.92 33.20
CA TYR A 93 -82.96 3.08 32.00
C TYR A 93 -84.43 2.78 31.77
N ARG A 94 -85.18 2.48 32.82
CA ARG A 94 -86.62 2.24 32.74
C ARG A 94 -87.38 3.48 32.25
N LYS A 95 -87.05 4.67 32.77
CA LYS A 95 -87.63 5.95 32.31
C LYS A 95 -87.31 6.21 30.84
N LEU A 96 -86.08 5.95 30.40
CA LEU A 96 -85.71 6.07 28.98
C LEU A 96 -86.50 5.10 28.11
N TYR A 97 -86.62 3.84 28.52
CA TYR A 97 -87.40 2.83 27.81
C TYR A 97 -88.89 3.19 27.74
N GLU A 98 -89.47 3.66 28.84
CA GLU A 98 -90.86 4.14 28.87
C GLU A 98 -91.03 5.40 28.02
N SER A 99 -90.05 6.32 27.99
CA SER A 99 -90.06 7.48 27.12
C SER A 99 -89.99 7.12 25.63
N LEU A 100 -89.26 6.06 25.29
CA LEU A 100 -89.21 5.52 23.93
C LEU A 100 -90.53 4.83 23.56
N LYS A 101 -91.17 4.14 24.51
CA LYS A 101 -92.47 3.50 24.32
C LYS A 101 -93.62 4.51 24.23
N SER A 102 -93.58 5.59 25.00
CA SER A 102 -94.60 6.63 25.05
C SER A 102 -94.48 7.67 23.93
N LYS A 103 -93.26 7.89 23.41
CA LYS A 103 -93.03 8.70 22.19
C LYS A 103 -93.58 8.08 20.91
N GLY A 104 -94.33 6.99 21.03
CA GLY A 104 -95.18 6.52 19.96
C GLY A 104 -94.40 5.64 19.00
N ILE A 105 -94.79 4.37 19.01
CA ILE A 105 -94.93 3.58 17.80
C ILE A 105 -96.04 4.25 16.98
N THR A 106 -95.81 5.47 16.48
CA THR A 106 -96.57 6.03 15.37
C THR A 106 -95.79 5.62 14.15
N GLU A 107 -96.23 4.53 13.53
CA GLU A 107 -95.76 4.03 12.24
C GLU A 107 -94.26 4.28 12.00
N PHE A 108 -93.41 3.44 12.60
CA PHE A 108 -92.28 2.99 11.79
C PHE A 108 -92.96 2.31 10.60
N ASP A 109 -93.10 3.00 9.46
CA ASP A 109 -93.80 2.47 8.28
C ASP A 109 -93.19 1.11 7.99
N ILE A 110 -93.91 0.04 8.38
CA ILE A 110 -93.34 -1.30 8.40
C ILE A 110 -92.93 -1.66 6.96
N ASP A 111 -93.64 -1.10 5.98
CA ASP A 111 -93.36 -1.27 4.57
C ASP A 111 -92.21 -0.39 4.08
N ASP A 112 -92.01 0.86 4.56
CA ASP A 112 -90.81 1.65 4.26
C ASP A 112 -89.56 1.03 4.89
N ALA A 113 -89.67 0.52 6.11
CA ALA A 113 -88.60 -0.20 6.79
C ALA A 113 -88.26 -1.51 6.09
N LYS A 114 -89.27 -2.27 5.64
CA LYS A 114 -89.05 -3.49 4.82
C LYS A 114 -88.44 -3.15 3.46
N SER A 115 -88.88 -2.09 2.80
CA SER A 115 -88.31 -1.60 1.54
C SER A 115 -86.85 -1.21 1.74
N LYS A 116 -86.53 -0.45 2.81
CA LYS A 116 -85.17 -0.07 3.14
C LYS A 116 -84.28 -1.26 3.51
N ILE A 117 -84.81 -2.25 4.22
CA ILE A 117 -84.11 -3.50 4.50
C ILE A 117 -83.83 -4.27 3.20
N ALA A 118 -84.75 -4.27 2.24
CA ALA A 118 -84.54 -4.92 0.94
C ALA A 118 -83.45 -4.20 0.12
N GLU A 119 -83.47 -2.87 0.06
CA GLU A 119 -82.40 -2.06 -0.56
C GLU A 119 -81.03 -2.30 0.09
N LEU A 120 -80.98 -2.30 1.43
CA LEU A 120 -79.73 -2.52 2.16
C LEU A 120 -79.21 -3.95 1.95
N LYS A 121 -80.10 -4.95 1.82
CA LYS A 121 -79.70 -6.33 1.52
C LYS A 121 -79.12 -6.45 0.11
N THR A 122 -79.72 -5.82 -0.89
CA THR A 122 -79.18 -5.86 -2.26
C THR A 122 -77.85 -5.11 -2.35
N GLU A 123 -77.70 -3.99 -1.64
CA GLU A 123 -76.42 -3.28 -1.53
C GLU A 123 -75.37 -4.12 -0.80
N GLN A 124 -75.73 -4.77 0.31
CA GLN A 124 -74.84 -5.67 1.05
C GLN A 124 -74.35 -6.83 0.16
N GLU A 125 -75.23 -7.44 -0.63
CA GLU A 125 -74.85 -8.50 -1.56
C GLU A 125 -73.95 -7.98 -2.70
N ALA A 126 -74.21 -6.78 -3.22
CA ALA A 126 -73.35 -6.15 -4.23
C ALA A 126 -71.95 -5.86 -3.68
N ARG A 127 -71.86 -5.29 -2.48
CA ARG A 127 -70.59 -5.04 -1.77
C ARG A 127 -69.86 -6.32 -1.43
N ALA A 128 -70.57 -7.37 -1.01
CA ALA A 128 -69.96 -8.67 -0.73
C ALA A 128 -69.36 -9.32 -1.98
N LYS A 129 -69.95 -9.12 -3.16
CA LYS A 129 -69.36 -9.55 -4.44
C LYS A 129 -68.12 -8.74 -4.78
N GLU A 130 -68.18 -7.42 -4.62
CA GLU A 130 -67.04 -6.52 -4.85
C GLU A 130 -65.84 -6.87 -3.96
N ILE A 131 -66.06 -7.20 -2.68
CA ILE A 131 -65.01 -7.64 -1.76
C ILE A 131 -64.35 -8.93 -2.25
N LYS A 132 -65.12 -9.94 -2.66
CA LYS A 132 -64.58 -11.21 -3.18
C LYS A 132 -63.74 -11.01 -4.44
N ASP A 133 -64.19 -10.13 -5.34
CA ASP A 133 -63.45 -9.81 -6.56
C ASP A 133 -62.15 -9.06 -6.25
N LEU A 134 -62.12 -8.24 -5.19
CA LEU A 134 -60.92 -7.55 -4.73
C LEU A 134 -59.95 -8.51 -4.04
N GLU A 135 -60.43 -9.41 -3.19
CA GLU A 135 -59.62 -10.44 -2.51
C GLU A 135 -58.89 -11.34 -3.54
N GLU A 136 -59.57 -11.76 -4.60
CA GLU A 136 -58.93 -12.56 -5.66
C GLU A 136 -57.88 -11.74 -6.44
N LYS A 137 -58.14 -10.45 -6.70
CA LYS A 137 -57.15 -9.56 -7.33
C LYS A 137 -55.93 -9.34 -6.43
N GLU A 138 -56.13 -9.18 -5.13
CA GLU A 138 -55.07 -9.04 -4.14
C GLU A 138 -54.20 -10.30 -4.13
N ARG A 139 -54.81 -11.48 -4.09
CA ARG A 139 -54.10 -12.77 -4.16
C ARG A 139 -53.25 -12.89 -5.43
N ILE A 140 -53.81 -12.55 -6.60
CA ILE A 140 -53.07 -12.59 -7.88
C ILE A 140 -51.92 -11.57 -7.88
N LEU A 141 -52.13 -10.39 -7.30
CA LEU A 141 -51.10 -9.36 -7.21
C LEU A 141 -49.97 -9.79 -6.26
N ASP A 142 -50.28 -10.39 -5.10
CA ASP A 142 -49.29 -10.89 -4.16
C ASP A 142 -48.44 -12.01 -4.75
N GLU A 143 -49.07 -12.94 -5.49
CA GLU A 143 -48.35 -13.98 -6.22
C GLU A 143 -47.36 -13.37 -7.23
N LYS A 144 -47.80 -12.39 -8.04
CA LYS A 144 -46.92 -11.67 -8.99
C LYS A 144 -45.80 -10.91 -8.29
N LEU A 145 -46.09 -10.26 -7.17
CA LEU A 145 -45.12 -9.49 -6.39
C LEU A 145 -44.07 -10.42 -5.78
N SER A 146 -44.47 -11.59 -5.30
CA SER A 146 -43.55 -12.62 -4.80
C SER A 146 -42.64 -13.17 -5.91
N ALA A 147 -43.17 -13.41 -7.11
CA ALA A 147 -42.40 -13.85 -8.26
C ALA A 147 -41.36 -12.81 -8.68
N GLN A 148 -41.77 -11.55 -8.83
CA GLN A 148 -40.86 -10.44 -9.15
C GLN A 148 -39.79 -10.22 -8.08
N LYS A 149 -40.12 -10.36 -6.79
CA LYS A 149 -39.14 -10.29 -5.69
C LYS A 149 -38.09 -11.39 -5.80
N ASN A 150 -38.47 -12.60 -6.20
CA ASN A 150 -37.53 -13.71 -6.37
C ASN A 150 -36.63 -13.50 -7.59
N GLU A 151 -37.17 -13.03 -8.71
CA GLU A 151 -36.37 -12.65 -9.89
C GLU A 151 -35.36 -11.56 -9.54
N LEU A 152 -35.77 -10.53 -8.82
CA LEU A 152 -34.90 -9.44 -8.38
C LEU A 152 -33.78 -9.91 -7.46
N LYS A 153 -34.05 -10.87 -6.56
CA LYS A 153 -33.01 -11.51 -5.73
C LYS A 153 -32.00 -12.27 -6.60
N ALA A 154 -32.47 -13.08 -7.55
CA ALA A 154 -31.59 -13.83 -8.45
C ALA A 154 -30.70 -12.91 -9.28
N VAL A 155 -31.24 -11.80 -9.79
CA VAL A 155 -30.47 -10.78 -10.52
C VAL A 155 -29.42 -10.13 -9.62
N LYS A 156 -29.78 -9.74 -8.39
CA LYS A 156 -28.82 -9.15 -7.43
C LYS A 156 -27.66 -10.09 -7.10
N GLU A 157 -27.94 -11.37 -6.90
CA GLU A 157 -26.89 -12.37 -6.66
C GLU A 157 -25.97 -12.55 -7.87
N ALA A 158 -26.51 -12.50 -9.09
CA ALA A 158 -25.72 -12.54 -10.31
C ALA A 158 -24.85 -11.27 -10.46
N GLU A 159 -25.40 -10.10 -10.16
CA GLU A 159 -24.68 -8.83 -10.17
C GLU A 159 -23.52 -8.83 -9.17
N GLU A 160 -23.74 -9.32 -7.95
CA GLU A 160 -22.70 -9.39 -6.92
C GLU A 160 -21.53 -10.31 -7.34
N LYS A 161 -21.83 -11.42 -8.01
CA LYS A 161 -20.82 -12.31 -8.59
C LYS A 161 -20.02 -11.60 -9.69
N LEU A 162 -20.65 -10.78 -10.52
CA LEU A 162 -19.96 -9.98 -11.54
C LEU A 162 -19.09 -8.90 -10.89
N TRP A 163 -19.59 -8.22 -9.86
CA TRP A 163 -18.81 -7.24 -9.10
C TRP A 163 -17.58 -7.87 -8.43
N ARG A 164 -17.69 -9.09 -7.90
CA ARG A 164 -16.53 -9.84 -7.39
C ARG A 164 -15.49 -10.07 -8.47
N LYS A 165 -15.90 -10.59 -9.64
CA LYS A 165 -14.99 -10.80 -10.78
C LYS A 165 -14.36 -9.50 -11.26
N PHE A 166 -15.12 -8.41 -11.30
CA PHE A 166 -14.61 -7.09 -11.68
C PHE A 166 -13.53 -6.62 -10.71
N ARG A 167 -13.76 -6.74 -9.40
CA ARG A 167 -12.75 -6.40 -8.38
C ARG A 167 -11.49 -7.25 -8.49
N ASP A 168 -11.65 -8.56 -8.70
CA ASP A 168 -10.51 -9.48 -8.84
C ASP A 168 -9.68 -9.16 -10.10
N ASN A 169 -10.36 -8.88 -11.22
CA ASN A 169 -9.69 -8.48 -12.45
C ASN A 169 -9.02 -7.12 -12.33
N HIS A 170 -9.67 -6.15 -11.67
CA HIS A 170 -9.08 -4.84 -11.43
C HIS A 170 -7.85 -4.92 -10.54
N ARG A 171 -7.88 -5.77 -9.50
CA ARG A 171 -6.70 -6.03 -8.66
C ARG A 171 -5.55 -6.60 -9.49
N LYS A 172 -5.82 -7.60 -10.33
CA LYS A 172 -4.79 -8.18 -11.21
C LYS A 172 -4.19 -7.15 -12.16
N LEU A 173 -5.02 -6.25 -12.69
CA LEU A 173 -4.55 -5.18 -13.57
C LEU A 173 -3.60 -4.23 -12.82
N LEU A 174 -3.96 -3.83 -11.59
CA LEU A 174 -3.07 -3.01 -10.75
C LEU A 174 -1.77 -3.72 -10.39
N ASP A 175 -1.83 -5.03 -10.09
CA ASP A 175 -0.64 -5.83 -9.82
C ASP A 175 0.29 -5.87 -11.05
N MET A 176 -0.27 -6.06 -12.25
CA MET A 176 0.49 -6.00 -13.51
C MET A 176 1.08 -4.62 -13.80
N ASP A 177 0.32 -3.55 -13.57
CA ASP A 177 0.82 -2.17 -13.76
C ASP A 177 1.99 -1.87 -12.82
N ASN A 178 1.95 -2.38 -11.58
CA ASN A 178 3.06 -2.26 -10.63
C ASN A 178 4.29 -3.04 -11.11
N GLU A 179 4.10 -4.27 -11.61
CA GLU A 179 5.19 -5.08 -12.18
C GLU A 179 5.84 -4.39 -13.39
N GLU A 180 5.04 -3.77 -14.27
CA GLU A 180 5.54 -3.00 -15.41
C GLU A 180 6.41 -1.82 -14.94
N GLN A 181 5.93 -1.06 -13.95
CA GLN A 181 6.69 0.05 -13.37
C GLN A 181 8.01 -0.41 -12.74
N ASP A 182 8.00 -1.52 -12.00
CA ASP A 182 9.21 -2.09 -11.40
C ASP A 182 10.24 -2.49 -12.45
N ILE A 183 9.80 -3.14 -13.54
CA ILE A 183 10.65 -3.52 -14.67
C ILE A 183 11.22 -2.28 -15.34
N ASP A 184 10.42 -1.24 -15.57
CA ASP A 184 10.87 0.01 -16.19
C ASP A 184 11.94 0.71 -15.37
N VAL A 185 11.80 0.74 -14.05
CA VAL A 185 12.82 1.27 -13.14
C VAL A 185 14.12 0.46 -13.26
N GLN A 186 14.05 -0.87 -13.28
CA GLN A 186 15.22 -1.73 -13.46
C GLN A 186 15.89 -1.53 -14.83
N LEU A 187 15.09 -1.38 -15.89
CA LEU A 187 15.59 -1.08 -17.23
C LEU A 187 16.31 0.26 -17.27
N ASN A 188 15.77 1.28 -16.62
CA ASN A 188 16.40 2.60 -16.57
C ASN A 188 17.70 2.57 -15.77
N TYR A 189 17.72 1.88 -14.64
CA TYR A 189 18.94 1.69 -13.85
C TYR A 189 20.04 0.98 -14.66
N THR A 190 19.71 -0.14 -15.29
CA THR A 190 20.67 -0.91 -16.10
C THR A 190 21.15 -0.12 -17.32
N LYS A 191 20.28 0.63 -18.00
CA LYS A 191 20.65 1.56 -19.08
C LYS A 191 21.62 2.62 -18.60
N GLU A 192 21.41 3.18 -17.41
CA GLU A 192 22.32 4.18 -16.83
C GLU A 192 23.69 3.57 -16.48
N GLN A 193 23.71 2.36 -15.92
CA GLN A 193 24.94 1.64 -15.66
C GLN A 193 25.70 1.33 -16.95
N ILE A 194 25.00 0.88 -18.00
CA ILE A 194 25.60 0.67 -19.32
C ILE A 194 26.17 1.97 -19.86
N LYS A 195 25.46 3.11 -19.76
CA LYS A 195 25.99 4.42 -20.17
C LYS A 195 27.26 4.80 -19.42
N LYS A 196 27.30 4.57 -18.10
CA LYS A 196 28.48 4.81 -17.27
C LYS A 196 29.64 3.94 -17.73
N LEU A 197 29.42 2.64 -17.90
CA LEU A 197 30.44 1.68 -18.35
C LEU A 197 30.90 1.94 -19.79
N SER A 198 29.98 2.28 -20.70
CA SER A 198 30.32 2.61 -22.10
C SER A 198 31.14 3.89 -22.21
N GLY A 199 30.95 4.84 -21.29
CA GLY A 199 31.78 6.03 -21.20
C GLY A 199 33.19 5.76 -20.63
N LEU A 200 33.38 4.64 -19.93
CA LEU A 200 34.64 4.24 -19.31
C LEU A 200 35.46 3.36 -20.25
N ASN A 201 36.16 3.99 -21.18
CA ASN A 201 37.25 3.31 -21.86
C ASN A 201 38.44 3.18 -20.89
N VAL A 202 38.65 1.96 -20.37
CA VAL A 202 39.67 1.66 -19.35
C VAL A 202 41.05 2.22 -19.72
N LEU A 203 41.48 2.08 -20.98
CA LEU A 203 42.79 2.57 -21.42
C LEU A 203 42.89 4.09 -21.40
N ASN A 204 41.82 4.80 -21.76
CA ASN A 204 41.76 6.26 -21.74
C ASN A 204 41.67 6.80 -20.29
N THR A 205 41.05 6.04 -19.38
CA THR A 205 41.00 6.38 -17.96
C THR A 205 42.33 6.12 -17.25
N THR A 206 43.03 5.02 -17.58
CA THR A 206 44.34 4.70 -16.98
C THR A 206 45.49 5.52 -17.54
N PHE A 207 45.41 5.92 -18.81
CA PHE A 207 46.43 6.74 -19.49
C PHE A 207 45.78 7.97 -20.10
N HIS A 208 45.53 8.98 -19.28
CA HIS A 208 44.95 10.23 -19.73
C HIS A 208 46.00 11.07 -20.46
N ILE A 209 45.99 11.02 -21.80
CA ILE A 209 46.83 11.86 -22.65
C ILE A 209 46.09 13.15 -23.04
N TRP A 210 46.61 14.27 -22.58
CA TRP A 210 46.09 15.60 -22.86
C TRP A 210 47.18 16.56 -23.35
N ASN A 211 46.78 17.77 -23.71
CA ASN A 211 47.70 18.83 -24.13
C ASN A 211 47.48 20.07 -23.25
N GLN A 212 48.55 20.51 -22.58
CA GLN A 212 48.55 21.73 -21.76
C GLN A 212 49.43 22.78 -22.46
N GLY A 213 48.79 23.62 -23.27
CA GLY A 213 49.48 24.66 -24.06
C GLY A 213 50.48 24.06 -25.04
N ASN A 214 51.78 24.22 -24.74
CA ASN A 214 52.89 23.73 -25.56
C ASN A 214 53.35 22.31 -25.18
N PHE A 215 52.97 21.80 -24.00
CA PHE A 215 53.37 20.49 -23.50
C PHE A 215 52.30 19.43 -23.77
N GLY A 216 52.72 18.22 -24.16
CA GLY A 216 51.88 17.04 -24.02
C GLY A 216 51.94 16.53 -22.58
N THR A 217 50.81 16.10 -22.03
CA THR A 217 50.71 15.56 -20.66
C THR A 217 50.18 14.14 -20.67
N ILE A 218 50.76 13.25 -19.86
CA ILE A 218 50.26 11.90 -19.63
C ILE A 218 50.00 11.71 -18.12
N ASN A 219 48.76 11.39 -17.75
CA ASN A 219 48.33 11.28 -16.34
C ASN A 219 48.69 12.52 -15.49
N GLY A 220 48.70 13.71 -16.12
CA GLY A 220 49.06 14.98 -15.48
C GLY A 220 50.55 15.32 -15.50
N PHE A 221 51.44 14.42 -15.91
CA PHE A 221 52.88 14.71 -16.03
C PHE A 221 53.21 15.35 -17.37
N ARG A 222 53.93 16.48 -17.36
CA ARG A 222 54.35 17.20 -18.57
C ARG A 222 55.57 16.53 -19.20
N LEU A 223 55.42 16.12 -20.46
CA LEU A 223 56.50 15.55 -21.26
C LEU A 223 57.11 16.63 -22.15
N GLY A 224 58.17 17.27 -21.65
CA GLY A 224 58.86 18.33 -22.36
C GLY A 224 59.57 19.27 -21.40
N ARG A 225 60.36 20.18 -21.95
CA ARG A 225 61.04 21.25 -21.21
C ARG A 225 61.03 22.51 -22.07
N LEU A 226 60.65 23.64 -21.50
CA LEU A 226 60.76 24.94 -22.16
C LEU A 226 61.67 25.87 -21.35
N PRO A 227 62.39 26.81 -21.99
CA PRO A 227 63.26 27.76 -21.28
C PRO A 227 62.50 28.64 -20.28
N CYS A 228 61.25 29.02 -20.62
CA CYS A 228 60.41 29.87 -19.77
C CYS A 228 59.73 29.13 -18.61
N SER A 229 59.66 27.80 -18.67
CA SER A 229 59.02 26.95 -17.65
C SER A 229 59.79 25.63 -17.55
N PRO A 230 60.86 25.58 -16.74
CA PRO A 230 61.65 24.37 -16.59
C PRO A 230 60.82 23.30 -15.86
N VAL A 231 60.67 22.14 -16.51
CA VAL A 231 60.06 20.95 -15.93
C VAL A 231 61.16 20.11 -15.28
N GLU A 232 60.89 19.56 -14.08
CA GLU A 232 61.84 18.69 -13.39
C GLU A 232 62.02 17.36 -14.11
N TRP A 233 63.24 16.81 -14.07
CA TRP A 233 63.52 15.51 -14.67
C TRP A 233 62.71 14.37 -14.07
N ASN A 234 62.37 14.44 -12.77
CA ASN A 234 61.52 13.43 -12.15
C ASN A 234 60.13 13.36 -12.82
N GLU A 235 59.56 14.50 -13.21
CA GLU A 235 58.28 14.59 -13.92
C GLU A 235 58.39 14.04 -15.34
N ILE A 236 59.46 14.40 -16.06
CA ILE A 236 59.74 13.88 -17.42
C ILE A 236 59.97 12.37 -17.41
N ASN A 237 60.73 11.87 -16.44
CA ASN A 237 61.03 10.46 -16.28
C ASN A 237 59.78 9.66 -15.89
N ALA A 238 58.92 10.22 -15.02
CA ALA A 238 57.63 9.63 -14.70
C ALA A 238 56.74 9.56 -15.95
N ALA A 239 56.69 10.63 -16.75
CA ALA A 239 55.94 10.66 -18.02
C ALA A 239 56.44 9.60 -19.01
N TRP A 240 57.76 9.43 -19.15
CA TRP A 240 58.35 8.35 -19.95
C TRP A 240 58.06 6.96 -19.40
N GLY A 241 58.01 6.80 -18.08
CA GLY A 241 57.59 5.55 -17.46
C GLY A 241 56.14 5.17 -17.76
N GLN A 242 55.25 6.16 -17.71
CA GLN A 242 53.85 5.99 -18.12
C GLN A 242 53.72 5.67 -19.61
N ALA A 243 54.51 6.32 -20.47
CA ALA A 243 54.54 6.04 -21.90
C ALA A 243 55.08 4.63 -22.20
N ALA A 244 56.14 4.18 -21.51
CA ALA A 244 56.68 2.84 -21.61
C ALA A 244 55.67 1.77 -21.18
N LEU A 245 54.95 2.02 -20.08
CA LEU A 245 53.88 1.13 -19.61
C LEU A 245 52.74 1.07 -20.63
N LEU A 246 52.31 2.23 -21.14
CA LEU A 246 51.27 2.31 -22.16
C LEU A 246 51.64 1.51 -23.41
N LEU A 247 52.85 1.69 -23.95
CA LEU A 247 53.30 0.95 -25.14
C LEU A 247 53.36 -0.56 -24.87
N THR A 248 53.80 -0.97 -23.68
CA THR A 248 53.81 -2.39 -23.28
C THR A 248 52.40 -2.97 -23.21
N VAL A 249 51.44 -2.22 -22.66
CA VAL A 249 50.02 -2.62 -22.60
C VAL A 249 49.44 -2.70 -24.01
N LEU A 250 49.72 -1.73 -24.89
CA LEU A 250 49.25 -1.73 -26.27
C LEU A 250 49.81 -2.93 -27.05
N LEU A 251 51.11 -3.20 -26.96
CA LEU A 251 51.75 -4.35 -27.61
C LEU A 251 51.14 -5.68 -27.14
N LYS A 252 50.95 -5.86 -25.83
CA LYS A 252 50.29 -7.08 -25.29
C LYS A 252 48.82 -7.18 -25.68
N SER A 253 48.17 -6.05 -25.89
CA SER A 253 46.74 -6.00 -26.20
C SER A 253 46.44 -6.36 -27.65
N VAL A 254 47.38 -6.14 -28.56
CA VAL A 254 47.26 -6.48 -29.99
C VAL A 254 47.86 -7.88 -30.19
N GLU A 255 47.02 -8.85 -30.57
CA GLU A 255 47.49 -10.21 -30.85
C GLU A 255 48.44 -10.20 -32.06
N GLY A 256 49.56 -10.92 -31.95
CA GLY A 256 50.54 -11.07 -33.04
C GLY A 256 51.65 -10.01 -33.12
N CYS A 257 51.68 -9.02 -32.22
CA CYS A 257 52.71 -7.97 -32.22
C CYS A 257 53.80 -8.24 -31.17
N GLU A 258 54.73 -9.15 -31.47
CA GLU A 258 55.95 -9.34 -30.68
C GLU A 258 57.10 -8.49 -31.25
N LEU A 259 57.87 -7.86 -30.36
CA LEU A 259 59.05 -7.09 -30.76
C LEU A 259 60.27 -8.01 -30.83
N ASP A 260 60.85 -8.16 -32.02
CA ASP A 260 62.02 -9.02 -32.23
C ASP A 260 63.33 -8.40 -31.70
N ASP A 261 63.45 -7.07 -31.79
CA ASP A 261 64.73 -6.37 -31.54
C ASP A 261 64.83 -5.78 -30.12
N TYR A 262 63.69 -5.47 -29.48
CA TYR A 262 63.64 -4.68 -28.25
C TYR A 262 62.59 -5.20 -27.28
N LYS A 263 62.89 -5.13 -25.98
CA LYS A 263 61.93 -5.43 -24.91
C LYS A 263 61.83 -4.26 -23.94
N ILE A 264 60.61 -3.79 -23.71
CA ILE A 264 60.33 -2.63 -22.85
C ILE A 264 60.07 -3.11 -21.41
N PHE A 265 60.71 -2.46 -20.43
CA PHE A 265 60.50 -2.71 -19.01
C PHE A 265 60.03 -1.43 -18.30
N PRO A 266 58.72 -1.30 -18.02
CA PRO A 266 58.20 -0.17 -17.26
C PRO A 266 58.52 -0.33 -15.78
N MET A 267 59.39 0.54 -15.25
CA MET A 267 59.82 0.56 -13.85
C MET A 267 59.57 1.95 -13.24
N GLY A 268 58.41 2.54 -13.53
CA GLY A 268 58.05 3.89 -13.08
C GLY A 268 59.02 4.93 -13.64
N ASN A 269 59.59 5.77 -12.76
CA ASN A 269 60.51 6.83 -13.11
C ASN A 269 61.90 6.36 -13.61
N HIS A 270 62.22 5.07 -13.51
CA HIS A 270 63.48 4.51 -14.02
C HIS A 270 63.24 3.40 -15.04
N SER A 271 62.30 3.65 -15.96
CA SER A 271 62.00 2.71 -17.05
C SER A 271 63.17 2.58 -18.03
N PHE A 272 63.32 1.40 -18.64
CA PHE A 272 64.40 1.13 -19.59
C PHE A 272 63.95 0.17 -20.70
N ILE A 273 64.67 0.17 -21.81
CA ILE A 273 64.46 -0.71 -22.95
C ILE A 273 65.71 -1.58 -23.10
N ARG A 274 65.53 -2.90 -23.16
CA ARG A 274 66.62 -3.84 -23.42
C ARG A 274 66.68 -4.18 -24.90
N VAL A 275 67.87 -4.07 -25.49
CA VAL A 275 68.14 -4.56 -26.84
C VAL A 275 68.37 -6.07 -26.78
N LEU A 276 67.61 -6.86 -27.53
CA LEU A 276 67.68 -8.32 -27.46
C LEU A 276 68.97 -8.88 -28.09
N ALA A 277 69.52 -8.19 -29.09
CA ALA A 277 70.75 -8.59 -29.77
C ALA A 277 72.03 -8.43 -28.93
N THR A 278 72.14 -7.34 -28.14
CA THR A 278 73.34 -7.01 -27.34
C THR A 278 73.14 -7.25 -25.85
N GLY A 279 71.90 -7.35 -25.37
CA GLY A 279 71.59 -7.43 -23.94
C GLY A 279 71.79 -6.12 -23.18
N GLU A 280 72.06 -5.01 -23.89
CA GLU A 280 72.29 -3.70 -23.29
C GLU A 280 70.98 -3.04 -22.86
N ASP A 281 71.00 -2.43 -21.67
CA ASP A 281 69.87 -1.69 -21.10
C ASP A 281 69.98 -0.21 -21.44
N LEU A 282 69.04 0.28 -22.25
CA LEU A 282 68.90 1.68 -22.65
C LEU A 282 67.94 2.40 -21.68
N PRO A 283 68.43 3.33 -20.85
CA PRO A 283 67.59 4.02 -19.87
C PRO A 283 66.67 5.04 -20.53
N LEU A 284 65.35 4.92 -20.31
CA LEU A 284 64.33 5.92 -20.68
C LEU A 284 64.15 6.98 -19.58
N TYR A 285 65.21 7.28 -18.83
CA TYR A 285 65.23 8.32 -17.82
C TYR A 285 66.50 9.14 -17.98
N GLY A 286 66.40 10.43 -17.70
CA GLY A 286 67.52 11.35 -17.73
C GLY A 286 67.74 12.04 -16.39
N SER A 287 68.93 12.61 -16.19
CA SER A 287 69.24 13.45 -15.03
C SER A 287 70.08 14.67 -15.41
N GLY A 288 69.92 15.78 -14.67
CA GLY A 288 70.75 16.97 -14.83
C GLY A 288 70.12 18.10 -15.64
N GLY A 289 70.85 18.69 -16.59
CA GLY A 289 70.41 19.84 -17.40
C GLY A 289 70.29 19.48 -18.88
N PHE A 290 69.59 20.32 -19.64
CA PHE A 290 69.56 20.23 -21.11
C PHE A 290 70.93 20.67 -21.65
N LYS A 291 71.84 19.71 -21.82
CA LYS A 291 73.19 19.96 -22.34
C LYS A 291 73.17 19.88 -23.86
N PRO A 292 73.99 20.66 -24.58
CA PRO A 292 74.04 20.65 -26.05
C PRO A 292 74.42 19.28 -26.65
N PHE A 293 75.14 18.46 -25.88
CA PHE A 293 75.50 17.09 -26.26
C PHE A 293 74.47 16.03 -25.83
N GLY A 294 73.34 16.44 -25.23
CA GLY A 294 72.30 15.55 -24.77
C GLY A 294 72.77 14.53 -23.73
N GLN A 295 71.99 13.46 -23.59
CA GLN A 295 72.37 12.25 -22.88
C GLN A 295 72.32 11.11 -23.91
N LYS A 296 73.47 10.68 -24.41
CA LYS A 296 73.57 9.73 -25.53
C LYS A 296 72.71 8.47 -25.31
N ASN A 297 72.78 7.89 -24.11
CA ASN A 297 72.03 6.68 -23.76
C ASN A 297 70.51 6.90 -23.72
N PHE A 298 70.08 8.11 -23.31
CA PHE A 298 68.67 8.49 -23.28
C PHE A 298 68.13 8.76 -24.69
N ASP A 299 68.90 9.43 -25.54
CA ASP A 299 68.53 9.62 -26.95
C ASP A 299 68.43 8.29 -27.68
N GLU A 300 69.34 7.36 -27.42
CA GLU A 300 69.29 6.00 -27.94
C GLU A 300 68.08 5.21 -27.44
N ALA A 301 67.75 5.34 -26.16
CA ALA A 301 66.53 4.76 -25.58
C ALA A 301 65.26 5.32 -26.23
N ILE A 302 65.17 6.62 -26.45
CA ILE A 302 64.00 7.25 -27.10
C ILE A 302 63.88 6.77 -28.56
N ILE A 303 64.99 6.66 -29.29
CA ILE A 303 64.97 6.12 -30.66
C ILE A 303 64.49 4.67 -30.65
N ALA A 304 64.95 3.85 -29.71
CA ALA A 304 64.48 2.48 -29.54
C ALA A 304 62.97 2.45 -29.25
N TYR A 305 62.47 3.33 -28.38
CA TYR A 305 61.03 3.48 -28.11
C TYR A 305 60.23 3.83 -29.38
N VAL A 306 60.69 4.80 -30.16
CA VAL A 306 60.05 5.23 -31.40
C VAL A 306 60.04 4.10 -32.44
N LYS A 307 61.12 3.29 -32.53
CA LYS A 307 61.15 2.10 -33.38
C LYS A 307 60.08 1.08 -32.97
N CYS A 308 59.95 0.81 -31.66
CA CYS A 308 58.92 -0.08 -31.13
C CYS A 308 57.52 0.44 -31.45
N PHE A 309 57.28 1.74 -31.24
CA PHE A 309 56.00 2.35 -31.58
C PHE A 309 55.71 2.32 -33.08
N ARG A 310 56.73 2.46 -33.95
CA ARG A 310 56.56 2.34 -35.40
C ARG A 310 56.17 0.91 -35.82
N HIS A 311 56.72 -0.10 -35.15
CA HIS A 311 56.32 -1.48 -35.40
C HIS A 311 54.83 -1.69 -35.07
N LEU A 312 54.38 -1.19 -33.91
CA LEU A 312 52.97 -1.17 -33.55
C LEU A 312 52.11 -0.38 -34.55
N GLN A 313 52.58 0.79 -35.00
CA GLN A 313 51.89 1.62 -35.98
C GLN A 313 51.64 0.87 -37.29
N LYS A 314 52.64 0.17 -37.82
CA LYS A 314 52.49 -0.62 -39.05
C LYS A 314 51.43 -1.71 -38.89
N HIS A 315 51.47 -2.43 -37.77
CA HIS A 315 50.50 -3.47 -37.48
C HIS A 315 49.07 -2.90 -37.40
N ILE A 316 48.90 -1.73 -36.77
CA ILE A 316 47.60 -1.04 -36.72
C ILE A 316 47.16 -0.57 -38.11
N GLU A 317 48.05 0.00 -38.91
CA GLU A 317 47.75 0.50 -40.27
C GLU A 317 47.34 -0.65 -41.22
N GLU A 318 47.99 -1.82 -41.10
CA GLU A 318 47.66 -3.02 -41.89
C GLU A 318 46.26 -3.56 -41.56
N HIS A 319 45.84 -3.52 -40.29
CA HIS A 319 44.55 -4.06 -39.86
C HIS A 319 43.39 -3.06 -39.92
N SER A 320 43.66 -1.75 -39.78
CA SER A 320 42.62 -0.71 -39.72
C SER A 320 42.53 0.16 -40.99
N GLY A 321 43.56 0.17 -41.84
CA GLY A 321 43.64 1.07 -43.00
C GLY A 321 43.74 2.56 -42.65
N PHE A 322 43.83 2.91 -41.37
CA PHE A 322 43.89 4.29 -40.89
C PHE A 322 45.33 4.71 -40.57
N GLN A 323 45.77 5.85 -41.11
CA GLN A 323 47.10 6.42 -40.86
C GLN A 323 47.10 7.36 -39.66
N LEU A 324 48.11 7.24 -38.80
CA LEU A 324 48.30 8.14 -37.66
C LEU A 324 48.56 9.60 -38.14
N PRO A 325 48.11 10.61 -37.37
CA PRO A 325 48.16 12.01 -37.80
C PRO A 325 49.57 12.58 -37.96
N HIS A 326 50.55 12.14 -37.16
CA HIS A 326 51.94 12.55 -37.31
C HIS A 326 52.78 11.39 -37.85
N ARG A 327 53.43 11.59 -39.00
CA ARG A 327 54.27 10.56 -39.61
C ARG A 327 55.62 10.46 -38.90
N ILE A 328 56.02 9.25 -38.56
CA ILE A 328 57.30 8.96 -37.90
C ILE A 328 58.29 8.39 -38.91
N GLN A 329 59.38 9.11 -39.15
CA GLN A 329 60.48 8.70 -40.02
C GLN A 329 61.78 8.62 -39.22
N ARG A 330 62.21 7.40 -38.88
CA ARG A 330 63.40 7.11 -38.07
C ARG A 330 63.39 7.83 -36.72
N ASP A 331 64.07 8.97 -36.61
CA ASP A 331 64.25 9.80 -35.43
C ASP A 331 63.56 11.18 -35.56
N LEU A 332 62.73 11.36 -36.58
CA LEU A 332 62.01 12.59 -36.90
C LEU A 332 60.50 12.34 -36.90
N ILE A 333 59.75 13.28 -36.33
CA ILE A 333 58.28 13.31 -36.34
C ILE A 333 57.84 14.51 -37.17
N GLU A 334 57.00 14.26 -38.17
CA GLU A 334 56.46 15.29 -39.05
C GLU A 334 55.17 15.90 -38.48
N ASP A 335 55.14 17.23 -38.36
CA ASP A 335 53.94 18.00 -38.02
C ASP A 335 53.86 19.24 -38.92
N ASN A 336 52.77 19.39 -39.69
CA ASN A 336 52.53 20.51 -40.60
C ASN A 336 53.70 20.83 -41.56
N ARG A 337 54.28 19.79 -42.21
CA ARG A 337 55.42 19.87 -43.14
C ARG A 337 56.76 20.29 -42.50
N MET A 338 56.84 20.32 -41.17
CA MET A 338 58.08 20.51 -40.42
C MET A 338 58.47 19.21 -39.72
N GLU A 339 59.77 18.91 -39.73
CA GLU A 339 60.33 17.73 -39.08
C GLU A 339 60.93 18.11 -37.73
N TYR A 340 60.50 17.41 -36.68
CA TYR A 340 60.98 17.60 -35.32
C TYR A 340 61.77 16.36 -34.88
N SER A 341 63.03 16.55 -34.50
CA SER A 341 63.85 15.45 -33.99
C SER A 341 63.43 15.06 -32.58
N VAL A 342 63.38 13.75 -32.33
CA VAL A 342 63.09 13.18 -31.03
C VAL A 342 64.35 13.13 -30.13
N LYS A 343 65.54 13.30 -30.72
CA LYS A 343 66.81 13.40 -29.99
C LYS A 343 66.92 14.73 -29.27
N MET A 344 67.53 14.70 -28.09
CA MET A 344 67.88 15.88 -27.32
C MET A 344 69.20 16.49 -27.80
N GLN A 345 70.14 15.67 -28.29
CA GLN A 345 71.42 16.11 -28.83
C GLN A 345 71.23 17.04 -30.04
N PHE A 346 71.94 18.19 -30.03
CA PHE A 346 71.86 19.23 -31.07
C PHE A 346 70.45 19.75 -31.38
N ASN A 347 69.52 19.65 -30.41
CA ASN A 347 68.14 20.10 -30.56
C ASN A 347 67.83 21.27 -29.62
N SER A 348 66.77 22.03 -29.88
CA SER A 348 66.27 23.02 -28.94
C SER A 348 65.21 22.41 -28.01
N GLU A 349 65.15 22.90 -26.77
CA GLU A 349 64.14 22.50 -25.78
C GLU A 349 62.70 22.59 -26.35
N GLU A 350 62.42 23.65 -27.11
CA GLU A 350 61.10 23.88 -27.74
C GLU A 350 60.77 22.86 -28.82
N ARG A 351 61.73 22.56 -29.72
CA ARG A 351 61.54 21.59 -30.81
C ARG A 351 61.41 20.18 -30.26
N TRP A 352 62.20 19.83 -29.24
CA TRP A 352 62.10 18.55 -28.57
C TRP A 352 60.74 18.40 -27.87
N THR A 353 60.27 19.42 -27.14
CA THR A 353 58.95 19.40 -26.50
C THR A 353 57.82 19.26 -27.52
N LYS A 354 57.94 19.91 -28.68
CA LYS A 354 56.99 19.77 -29.77
C LYS A 354 56.98 18.34 -30.33
N ALA A 355 58.14 17.71 -30.50
CA ALA A 355 58.24 16.29 -30.89
C ALA A 355 57.57 15.37 -29.87
N MET A 356 57.82 15.58 -28.56
CA MET A 356 57.21 14.82 -27.47
C MET A 356 55.69 14.93 -27.46
N LYS A 357 55.16 16.12 -27.70
CA LYS A 357 53.73 16.36 -27.82
C LYS A 357 53.12 15.62 -29.01
N CYS A 358 53.75 15.65 -30.18
CA CYS A 358 53.29 14.91 -31.35
C CYS A 358 53.32 13.38 -31.12
N LEU A 359 54.34 12.88 -30.43
CA LEU A 359 54.44 11.48 -30.03
C LEU A 359 53.27 11.06 -29.12
N LEU A 360 52.95 11.87 -28.10
CA LEU A 360 51.81 11.62 -27.21
C LEU A 360 50.47 11.67 -27.95
N ILE A 361 50.30 12.60 -28.90
CA ILE A 361 49.10 12.65 -29.75
C ILE A 361 48.97 11.34 -30.54
N ASN A 362 50.05 10.86 -31.17
CA ASN A 362 50.04 9.58 -31.88
C ASN A 362 49.70 8.40 -30.96
N LEU A 363 50.25 8.36 -29.75
CA LEU A 363 49.94 7.33 -28.76
C LEU A 363 48.45 7.36 -28.37
N ARG A 364 47.85 8.55 -28.24
CA ARG A 364 46.41 8.69 -27.99
C ARG A 364 45.57 8.13 -29.13
N TRP A 365 45.94 8.41 -30.37
CA TRP A 365 45.26 7.84 -31.54
C TRP A 365 45.43 6.31 -31.59
N ALA A 366 46.62 5.80 -31.33
CA ALA A 366 46.88 4.36 -31.25
C ALA A 366 46.01 3.67 -30.18
N MET A 367 45.85 4.27 -28.99
CA MET A 367 44.95 3.75 -27.95
C MET A 367 43.50 3.64 -28.46
N THR A 368 42.97 4.69 -29.07
CA THR A 368 41.60 4.68 -29.60
C THR A 368 41.43 3.61 -30.67
N LEU A 369 42.39 3.49 -31.58
CA LEU A 369 42.36 2.52 -32.68
C LEU A 369 42.44 1.07 -32.18
N VAL A 370 43.29 0.79 -31.20
CA VAL A 370 43.39 -0.55 -30.61
C VAL A 370 42.10 -0.95 -29.90
N VAL A 371 41.43 0.00 -29.22
CA VAL A 371 40.12 -0.26 -28.61
C VAL A 371 39.06 -0.55 -29.67
N THR A 372 39.06 0.18 -30.79
CA THR A 372 38.13 -0.12 -31.89
C THR A 372 38.44 -1.47 -32.54
N LEU A 373 39.71 -1.82 -32.72
CA LEU A 373 40.13 -3.10 -33.31
C LEU A 373 39.77 -4.31 -32.44
N LYS A 374 39.70 -4.15 -31.10
CA LYS A 374 39.24 -5.21 -30.19
C LYS A 374 37.73 -5.40 -30.15
N ASN A 375 36.97 -4.37 -30.53
CA ASN A 375 35.51 -4.38 -30.49
C ASN A 375 34.87 -4.79 -31.83
N CYS A 376 35.67 -4.90 -32.89
CA CYS A 376 35.32 -5.54 -34.16
C CYS A 376 35.72 -7.01 -34.11
#